data_AF-A0A1W6LAZ4-F1
#
_entry.id   AF-A0A1W6LAZ4-F1
#
_cell.length_a   1.000
_cell.length_b   1.000
_cell.length_c   1.000
_cell.angle_alpha   90.00
_cell.angle_beta   90.00
_cell.angle_gamma   90.00
#
_symmetry.space_group_name_H-M   'P 1'
#
loop_
_entity.id
_entity.type
_entity.pdbx_description
1 polymer ?
#
loop_
_entity_poly.entity_id
_entity_poly.type
_entity_poly.pdbx_seq_one_letter_code
_entity_poly.pdbx_strand_id
1 'polypeptide(L)'
;MSLNRPRLVAGIGSEAFGLLVVLGVLALNLRSVPIALAVPPLFLFLRWVYRKDPVLLKAFLAYLKQADLYDPWVRLPVLAKRPEGFGRGLFC
;
A
#
# COMPACT_ATOMS: atom_id res chain seq x y z
N MET A 1 -5.24 19.43 -15.35
CA MET A 1 -4.42 18.32 -14.83
C MET A 1 -4.51 18.36 -13.31
N SER A 2 -5.09 17.36 -12.64
CA SER A 2 -5.10 17.33 -11.16
C SER A 2 -3.72 16.90 -10.64
N LEU A 3 -3.23 17.60 -9.62
CA LEU A 3 -1.83 17.55 -9.15
C LEU A 3 -1.42 16.21 -8.49
N ASN A 4 -2.38 15.36 -8.14
CA ASN A 4 -2.15 14.13 -7.38
C ASN A 4 -2.71 12.89 -8.12
N ARG A 5 -2.41 12.77 -9.41
CA ARG A 5 -2.78 11.55 -10.17
C ARG A 5 -1.68 10.49 -9.95
N PRO A 6 -1.97 9.35 -9.30
CA PRO A 6 -0.97 8.30 -9.10
C PRO A 6 -0.54 7.71 -10.44
N ARG A 7 0.76 7.38 -10.56
CA ARG A 7 1.30 6.70 -11.74
C ARG A 7 0.86 5.24 -11.71
N LEU A 8 0.00 4.85 -12.65
CA LEU A 8 -0.45 3.47 -12.84
C LEU A 8 0.40 2.81 -13.94
N VAL A 9 0.98 1.65 -13.63
CA VAL A 9 1.70 0.79 -14.58
C VAL A 9 0.76 -0.35 -14.96
N ALA A 10 0.47 -0.52 -16.26
CA ALA A 10 -0.47 -1.52 -16.77
C ALA A 10 -1.89 -1.49 -16.14
N GLY A 11 -2.31 -0.34 -15.60
CA GLY A 11 -3.60 -0.16 -14.92
C GLY A 11 -3.61 -0.54 -13.44
N ILE A 12 -2.44 -0.81 -12.85
CA ILE A 12 -2.24 -1.13 -11.42
C ILE A 12 -1.23 -0.13 -10.83
N GLY A 13 -1.26 0.12 -9.52
CA GLY A 13 -0.22 0.91 -8.85
C GLY A 13 1.17 0.27 -8.97
N SER A 14 2.22 1.09 -9.06
CA SER A 14 3.61 0.60 -9.19
C SER A 14 4.05 -0.33 -8.06
N GLU A 15 3.61 -0.07 -6.83
CA GLU A 15 3.92 -0.89 -5.65
C GLU A 15 3.32 -2.30 -5.79
N ALA A 16 2.07 -2.38 -6.23
CA ALA A 16 1.36 -3.64 -6.37
C ALA A 16 1.82 -4.45 -7.60
N PHE A 17 2.25 -3.77 -8.67
CA PHE A 17 2.93 -4.43 -9.79
C PHE A 17 4.25 -5.06 -9.34
N GLY A 18 5.06 -4.36 -8.54
CA GLY A 18 6.29 -4.91 -7.97
C GLY A 18 6.06 -6.19 -7.16
N LEU A 19 5.02 -6.20 -6.32
CA LEU A 19 4.62 -7.38 -5.54
C LEU A 19 4.27 -8.59 -6.42
N LEU A 20 3.52 -8.37 -7.51
CA LEU A 20 3.15 -9.43 -8.44
C LEU A 20 4.36 -10.02 -9.18
N VAL A 21 5.32 -9.17 -9.58
CA VAL A 21 6.55 -9.63 -10.23
C VAL A 21 7.37 -10.50 -9.27
N VAL A 22 7.54 -10.05 -8.02
CA VAL A 22 8.27 -10.83 -6.99
C VAL A 22 7.58 -12.16 -6.74
N LEU A 23 6.25 -12.18 -6.59
CA LEU A 23 5.47 -13.42 -6.45
C LEU A 23 5.62 -14.36 -7.65
N GLY A 24 5.63 -13.83 -8.87
CA GLY A 24 5.84 -14.61 -10.08
C GLY A 24 7.24 -15.25 -10.14
N VAL A 25 8.28 -14.47 -9.84
CA VAL A 25 9.66 -14.99 -9.78
C VAL A 25 9.80 -16.05 -8.68
N LEU A 26 9.18 -15.83 -7.52
CA LEU A 26 9.19 -16.79 -6.42
C LEU A 26 8.47 -18.09 -6.80
N ALA A 27 7.31 -18.00 -7.45
CA ALA A 27 6.55 -19.17 -7.91
C ALA A 27 7.35 -20.03 -8.89
N LEU A 28 8.08 -19.37 -9.80
CA LEU A 28 8.98 -20.05 -10.74
C LEU A 28 10.17 -20.71 -10.02
N ASN A 29 10.75 -20.04 -9.03
CA ASN A 29 11.88 -20.56 -8.26
C ASN A 29 11.49 -21.79 -7.42
N LEU A 30 10.36 -21.73 -6.72
CA LEU A 30 9.83 -22.84 -5.92
C LEU A 30 9.18 -23.94 -6.76
N ARG A 31 9.06 -23.74 -8.09
CA ARG A 31 8.37 -24.65 -9.02
C ARG A 31 6.95 -25.01 -8.58
N SER A 32 6.31 -24.09 -7.84
CA SER A 32 5.02 -24.30 -7.21
C SER A 32 3.91 -23.90 -8.18
N VAL A 33 3.38 -24.91 -8.87
CA VAL A 33 2.21 -24.80 -9.74
C VAL A 33 1.02 -24.06 -9.09
N PRO A 34 0.65 -24.28 -7.80
CA PRO A 34 -0.48 -23.57 -7.22
C PRO A 34 -0.26 -22.05 -7.12
N ILE A 35 0.95 -21.61 -6.79
CA ILE A 35 1.25 -20.18 -6.65
C ILE A 35 1.25 -19.52 -8.03
N ALA A 36 1.84 -20.18 -9.03
CA ALA A 36 1.85 -19.68 -10.40
C ALA A 36 0.44 -19.49 -10.97
N LEU A 37 -0.50 -20.41 -10.66
CA LEU A 37 -1.89 -20.35 -11.11
C LEU A 37 -2.71 -19.27 -10.37
N ALA A 38 -2.28 -18.87 -9.17
CA ALA A 38 -2.91 -17.80 -8.38
C ALA A 38 -2.51 -16.38 -8.83
N VAL A 39 -1.38 -16.21 -9.52
CA VAL A 39 -0.90 -14.87 -9.96
C VAL A 39 -1.84 -14.19 -10.99
N PRO A 40 -2.32 -14.86 -12.05
CA PRO A 40 -3.24 -14.26 -13.02
C PRO A 40 -4.56 -13.73 -12.44
N PRO A 41 -5.32 -14.49 -11.61
CA PRO A 41 -6.56 -13.97 -11.03
C PRO A 41 -6.29 -12.81 -10.07
N LEU A 42 -5.17 -12.85 -9.34
CA LEU A 42 -4.75 -11.75 -8.47
C LEU A 42 -4.48 -10.47 -9.27
N PHE A 43 -3.79 -10.56 -10.40
CA PHE A 43 -3.56 -9.42 -11.30
C PHE A 43 -4.88 -8.82 -11.83
N LEU A 44 -5.81 -9.65 -12.28
CA LEU A 44 -7.11 -9.19 -12.78
C LEU A 44 -7.94 -8.51 -11.68
N PHE A 45 -7.94 -9.08 -10.47
CA PHE A 45 -8.60 -8.50 -9.31
C PHE A 45 -8.01 -7.13 -8.96
N LEU A 46 -6.68 -7.02 -8.86
CA LEU A 46 -6.03 -5.75 -8.59
C LEU A 46 -6.32 -4.71 -9.67
N ARG A 47 -6.27 -5.10 -10.94
CA ARG A 47 -6.62 -4.21 -12.05
C ARG A 47 -8.06 -3.71 -11.95
N TRP A 48 -9.00 -4.55 -11.52
CA TRP A 48 -10.38 -4.15 -11.29
C TRP A 48 -10.53 -3.16 -10.13
N VAL A 49 -9.83 -3.40 -9.02
CA VAL A 49 -9.82 -2.49 -7.86
C VAL A 49 -9.25 -1.13 -8.22
N TYR A 50 -8.06 -1.10 -8.85
CA TYR A 50 -7.41 0.15 -9.28
C TYR A 50 -8.20 0.91 -10.35
N ARG A 51 -9.04 0.22 -11.14
CA ARG A 51 -9.96 0.87 -12.09
C ARG A 51 -11.08 1.63 -11.37
N LYS A 52 -11.55 1.15 -10.23
CA LYS A 52 -12.59 1.83 -9.43
C LYS A 52 -12.02 3.03 -8.69
N ASP A 53 -10.92 2.83 -7.98
CA ASP A 53 -10.30 3.89 -7.21
C ASP A 53 -8.76 3.75 -7.22
N PRO A 54 -8.05 4.67 -7.89
CA PRO A 54 -6.61 4.60 -8.01
C PRO A 54 -5.88 5.03 -6.73
N VAL A 55 -6.58 5.62 -5.75
CA VAL A 55 -5.97 6.14 -4.50
C VAL A 55 -6.26 5.24 -3.31
N LEU A 56 -7.29 4.38 -3.39
CA LEU A 56 -7.74 3.48 -2.31
C LEU A 56 -6.59 2.76 -1.60
N LEU A 57 -5.71 2.09 -2.36
CA LEU A 57 -4.64 1.28 -1.78
C LEU A 57 -3.60 2.15 -1.06
N LYS A 58 -3.28 3.34 -1.62
CA LYS A 58 -2.36 4.29 -0.99
C LYS A 58 -2.93 4.82 0.32
N ALA A 59 -4.23 5.16 0.33
CA ALA A 59 -4.91 5.59 1.55
C ALA A 59 -4.96 4.46 2.59
N PHE A 60 -5.30 3.24 2.18
CA PHE A 60 -5.32 2.07 3.05
C PHE A 60 -3.95 1.79 3.69
N LEU A 61 -2.87 1.82 2.90
CA LEU A 61 -1.51 1.65 3.42
C LEU A 61 -1.11 2.79 4.37
N ALA A 62 -1.52 4.02 4.09
CA ALA A 62 -1.29 5.15 4.99
C ALA A 62 -2.02 4.95 6.33
N TYR A 63 -3.26 4.47 6.30
CA TYR A 63 -4.01 4.11 7.50
C TYR A 63 -3.37 2.95 8.27
N LEU A 64 -2.86 1.91 7.59
CA LEU A 64 -2.15 0.81 8.25
C LEU A 64 -0.90 1.30 8.99
N LYS A 65 -0.13 2.24 8.40
CA LYS A 65 1.01 2.87 9.09
C LYS A 65 0.59 3.73 10.28
N GLN A 66 -0.64 4.25 10.28
CA GLN A 66 -1.19 5.06 11.35
C GLN A 66 -1.90 4.21 12.42
N ALA A 67 -2.19 2.93 12.18
CA ALA A 67 -2.79 2.04 13.18
C ALA A 67 -1.91 1.95 14.44
N ASP A 68 -0.58 2.02 14.27
CA ASP A 68 0.38 2.08 15.38
C ASP A 68 0.29 3.36 16.22
N LEU A 69 -0.37 4.40 15.71
CA LEU A 69 -0.54 5.71 16.36
C LEU A 69 -1.82 5.77 17.22
N TYR A 70 -2.77 4.87 16.99
CA TYR A 70 -4.02 4.71 17.78
C TYR A 70 -3.99 3.48 18.69
N ASP A 71 -2.79 3.00 19.03
CA ASP A 71 -2.58 1.94 20.01
C ASP A 71 -2.88 2.50 21.42
N PRO A 72 -3.80 1.91 22.22
CA PRO A 72 -4.11 2.41 23.57
C PRO A 72 -2.94 2.21 24.56
N TRP A 73 -1.89 1.49 24.17
CA TRP A 73 -0.69 1.33 24.99
C TRP A 73 0.25 2.55 24.86
N VAL A 74 0.60 3.12 26.01
CA VAL A 74 1.57 4.22 26.11
C VAL A 74 2.94 3.74 25.65
N ARG A 75 3.37 4.14 24.45
CA ARG A 75 4.75 3.95 23.98
C ARG A 75 5.62 5.10 24.49
N LEU A 76 6.91 4.82 24.70
CA LEU A 76 7.92 5.86 24.94
C LEU A 76 7.78 6.94 23.87
N PRO A 77 7.81 8.23 24.21
CA PRO A 77 7.54 9.30 23.26
C PRO A 77 8.55 9.24 22.12
N VAL A 78 8.12 8.67 21.00
CA VAL A 78 8.76 8.95 19.72
C VAL A 78 8.66 10.46 19.59
N LEU A 79 9.76 11.14 19.25
CA LEU A 79 9.79 12.56 18.91
C LEU A 79 8.85 12.79 17.70
N ALA A 80 7.55 12.78 17.94
CA ALA A 80 6.51 12.96 16.95
C ALA A 80 6.47 14.45 16.65
N LYS A 81 7.42 14.90 15.82
CA LYS A 81 7.33 16.22 15.19
C LYS A 81 6.06 16.21 14.34
N ARG A 82 5.03 16.91 14.83
CA ARG A 82 3.79 17.14 14.10
C ARG A 82 4.13 17.80 12.74
N PRO A 83 3.45 17.45 11.64
CA PRO A 83 3.63 18.14 10.38
C PRO A 83 3.36 19.64 10.54
N GLU A 84 4.16 20.45 9.84
CA GLU A 84 4.09 21.91 9.92
C GLU A 84 2.67 22.41 9.59
N GLY A 85 2.07 23.20 10.47
CA GLY A 85 0.73 23.77 10.30
C GLY A 85 -0.38 23.17 11.17
N PHE A 86 -0.09 22.13 11.96
CA PHE A 86 -1.06 21.54 12.89
C PHE A 86 -0.75 21.94 14.35
N GLY A 87 -1.79 22.29 15.11
CA GLY A 87 -1.78 23.01 16.41
C GLY A 87 -0.51 22.93 17.27
N ARG A 88 0.01 24.10 17.68
CA ARG A 88 1.21 24.29 18.51
C ARG A 88 0.94 23.88 19.97
N GLY A 89 1.87 23.17 20.59
CA GLY A 89 1.95 23.04 22.06
C GLY A 89 1.19 21.87 22.70
N LEU A 90 0.68 20.92 21.91
CA LEU A 90 0.08 19.70 22.44
C LEU A 90 0.90 18.50 21.98
N PHE A 91 1.29 17.65 22.93
CA PHE A 91 1.80 16.32 22.62
C PHE A 91 0.65 15.48 22.04
N CYS A 92 0.95 14.68 21.02
CA CYS A 92 0.02 13.68 20.50
C CYS A 92 -0.15 12.56 21.51
#